data_AF-A0A1F8M7J6-F1
#
_entry.id   AF-A0A1F8M7J6-F1
#
_cell.length_a   1.000
_cell.length_b   1.000
_cell.length_c   1.000
_cell.angle_alpha   90.00
_cell.angle_beta   90.00
_cell.angle_gamma   90.00
#
_symmetry.space_group_name_H-M   'P 1'
#
loop_
_entity.id
_entity.type
_entity.pdbx_description
1 polymer ?
#
loop_
_entity_poly.entity_id
_entity_poly.type
_entity_poly.pdbx_seq_one_letter_code
_entity_poly.pdbx_strand_id
1 'polypeptide(L)'
;MKLALKDVNEEDRGVVAPCGIICLGCDFHQDESLQAAKRIIEIWEGINLLDVSGLIGMKAQGIIDTLKTLREYVDRREKAGPCPGCFKDGGPSAMCSVAKCVKSKGYWTCAECEDFNLESEDSCPHSDTELASMPLGSRQQTSALICKRYSANNTENLKKCREIGYPAFIAETREKVRTGWRTWQVISNERLFPQR
;
A
#
# COMPACT_ATOMS: atom_id res chain seq x y z
N MET A 1 -9.29 24.12 5.57
CA MET A 1 -8.14 24.74 4.86
C MET A 1 -8.22 24.37 3.38
N LYS A 2 -7.80 25.23 2.43
CA LYS A 2 -7.79 24.83 1.01
C LYS A 2 -6.46 24.13 0.70
N LEU A 3 -6.53 22.83 0.42
CA LEU A 3 -5.39 22.03 0.00
C LEU A 3 -5.03 22.34 -1.46
N ALA A 4 -3.73 22.30 -1.78
CA ALA A 4 -3.27 22.37 -3.16
C ALA A 4 -1.97 21.59 -3.36
N LEU A 5 -1.81 20.98 -4.54
CA LEU A 5 -0.58 20.27 -4.93
C LEU A 5 0.69 21.14 -4.86
N LYS A 6 0.57 22.46 -5.02
CA LYS A 6 1.71 23.40 -4.89
C LYS A 6 2.27 23.53 -3.47
N ASP A 7 1.50 23.07 -2.47
CA ASP A 7 1.91 23.09 -1.06
C ASP A 7 2.79 21.87 -0.70
N VAL A 8 3.16 21.07 -1.70
CA VAL A 8 3.86 19.78 -1.56
C VAL A 8 5.10 19.78 -2.46
N ASN A 9 6.27 19.53 -1.88
CA ASN A 9 7.51 19.41 -2.65
C ASN A 9 7.51 18.11 -3.48
N GLU A 10 8.30 18.08 -4.55
CA GLU A 10 8.37 16.91 -5.44
C GLU A 10 8.83 15.64 -4.71
N GLU A 11 9.73 15.78 -3.74
CA GLU A 11 10.19 14.68 -2.88
C GLU A 11 9.10 14.11 -1.98
N ASP A 12 8.17 14.94 -1.51
CA ASP A 12 7.10 14.56 -0.59
C ASP A 12 5.99 13.76 -1.26
N ARG A 13 5.90 13.81 -2.60
CA ARG A 13 4.81 13.16 -3.35
C ARG A 13 4.81 11.63 -3.24
N GLY A 14 5.85 11.02 -2.68
CA GLY A 14 5.90 9.59 -2.33
C GLY A 14 5.37 9.24 -0.93
N VAL A 15 5.04 10.23 -0.09
CA VAL A 15 4.69 10.02 1.33
C VAL A 15 3.29 9.44 1.52
N VAL A 16 2.31 9.92 0.74
CA VAL A 16 0.92 9.47 0.81
C VAL A 16 0.38 9.18 -0.59
N ALA A 17 -0.43 8.14 -0.70
CA ALA A 17 -1.13 7.77 -1.92
C ALA A 17 -2.31 8.71 -2.19
N PRO A 18 -2.78 8.82 -3.45
CA PRO A 18 -3.99 9.56 -3.81
C PRO A 18 -5.21 9.23 -2.93
N CYS A 19 -5.34 7.98 -2.51
CA CYS A 19 -6.44 7.46 -1.69
C CYS A 19 -6.25 7.62 -0.17
N GLY A 20 -5.14 8.20 0.30
CA GLY A 20 -4.86 8.42 1.73
C GLY A 20 -4.05 7.34 2.44
N ILE A 21 -3.61 6.30 1.74
CA ILE A 21 -2.66 5.32 2.30
C ILE A 21 -1.32 6.01 2.53
N ILE A 22 -0.75 5.92 3.72
CA ILE A 22 0.61 6.38 4.00
C ILE A 22 1.60 5.45 3.28
N CYS A 23 2.06 5.85 2.08
CA CYS A 23 3.04 5.10 1.29
C CYS A 23 4.38 4.99 2.02
N LEU A 24 4.78 6.01 2.77
CA LEU A 24 6.05 5.99 3.50
C LEU A 24 6.14 4.82 4.50
N GLY A 25 5.03 4.38 5.07
CA GLY A 25 4.98 3.23 6.00
C GLY A 25 4.63 1.90 5.33
N CYS A 26 4.49 1.88 3.99
CA CYS A 26 4.12 0.69 3.25
C CYS A 26 5.31 -0.26 3.13
N ASP A 27 5.07 -1.54 3.34
CA ASP A 27 6.07 -2.61 3.25
C ASP A 27 6.83 -2.61 1.90
N PHE A 28 6.13 -2.40 0.77
CA PHE A 28 6.76 -2.30 -0.56
C PHE A 28 7.63 -1.05 -0.72
N HIS A 29 7.36 0.01 0.04
CA HIS A 29 8.16 1.24 0.01
C HIS A 29 9.36 1.15 0.96
N GLN A 30 9.24 0.40 2.05
CA GLN A 30 10.27 0.20 3.07
C GLN A 30 11.16 -1.03 2.83
N ASP A 31 10.80 -1.88 1.87
CA ASP A 31 11.46 -3.16 1.56
C ASP A 31 11.52 -4.15 2.74
N GLU A 32 10.66 -4.01 3.75
CA GLU A 32 10.73 -4.82 4.98
C GLU A 32 10.54 -6.31 4.69
N SER A 33 9.50 -6.68 3.93
CA SER A 33 9.26 -8.07 3.54
C SER A 33 10.30 -8.59 2.55
N LEU A 34 10.90 -7.74 1.71
CA LEU A 34 12.01 -8.12 0.83
C LEU A 34 13.23 -8.53 1.67
N GLN A 35 13.60 -7.70 2.66
CA GLN A 35 14.72 -8.03 3.55
C GLN A 35 14.40 -9.23 4.43
N ALA A 36 13.17 -9.34 4.95
CA ALA A 36 12.74 -10.49 5.73
C ALA A 36 12.81 -11.80 4.92
N ALA A 37 12.33 -11.80 3.67
CA ALA A 37 12.38 -12.96 2.79
C ALA A 37 13.82 -13.41 2.52
N LYS A 38 14.72 -12.47 2.18
CA LYS A 38 16.15 -12.74 2.00
C LYS A 38 16.76 -13.34 3.27
N ARG A 39 16.44 -12.77 4.43
CA ARG A 39 16.97 -13.24 5.72
C ARG A 39 16.49 -14.65 6.08
N ILE A 40 15.23 -14.97 5.80
CA ILE A 40 14.70 -16.32 6.02
C ILE A 40 15.42 -17.33 5.13
N ILE A 41 15.58 -17.02 3.83
CA ILE A 41 16.32 -17.87 2.88
C ILE A 41 17.74 -18.12 3.40
N GLU A 42 18.47 -17.06 3.73
CA GLU A 42 19.84 -17.14 4.23
C GLU A 42 19.96 -18.04 5.47
N ILE A 43 19.10 -17.84 6.47
CA ILE A 43 19.13 -18.62 7.71
C ILE A 43 18.78 -20.08 7.43
N TRP A 44 17.67 -20.34 6.73
CA TRP A 44 17.17 -21.71 6.53
C TRP A 44 18.12 -22.56 5.68
N GLU A 45 18.79 -21.95 4.70
CA GLU A 45 19.81 -22.62 3.90
C GLU A 45 21.13 -22.77 4.67
N GLY A 46 21.52 -21.75 5.45
CA GLY A 46 22.73 -21.78 6.25
C GLY A 46 22.73 -22.88 7.32
N ILE A 47 21.57 -23.17 7.92
CA ILE A 47 21.44 -24.28 8.89
C ILE A 47 21.13 -25.62 8.22
N ASN A 48 20.96 -25.64 6.89
CA ASN A 48 20.39 -26.74 6.14
C ASN A 48 19.11 -27.32 6.80
N LEU A 49 18.09 -26.48 6.95
CA LEU A 49 16.86 -26.82 7.67
C LEU A 49 16.21 -28.13 7.17
N LEU A 50 16.43 -28.48 5.92
CA LEU A 50 15.96 -29.72 5.32
C LEU A 50 16.53 -30.97 6.01
N ASP A 51 17.82 -30.97 6.38
CA ASP A 51 18.48 -32.11 7.04
C ASP A 51 17.87 -32.41 8.42
N VAL A 52 17.44 -31.35 9.11
CA VAL A 52 16.88 -31.46 10.47
C VAL A 52 15.35 -31.49 10.49
N SER A 53 14.68 -31.38 9.33
CA SER A 53 13.23 -31.20 9.27
C SER A 53 12.47 -32.33 9.95
N GLY A 54 12.94 -33.57 9.82
CA GLY A 54 12.36 -34.75 10.46
C GLY A 54 12.48 -34.72 11.99
N LEU A 55 13.59 -34.17 12.52
CA LEU A 55 13.84 -34.08 13.96
C LEU A 55 12.90 -33.08 14.66
N ILE A 56 12.45 -32.05 13.93
CA ILE A 56 11.56 -30.99 14.43
C ILE A 56 10.10 -31.15 13.96
N GLY A 57 9.76 -32.28 13.35
CA GLY A 57 8.40 -32.59 12.90
C GLY A 57 7.90 -31.74 11.72
N MET A 58 8.79 -31.15 10.93
CA MET A 58 8.46 -30.38 9.74
C MET A 58 8.47 -31.23 8.47
N LYS A 59 7.53 -30.96 7.56
CA LYS A 59 7.47 -31.60 6.24
C LYS A 59 8.53 -31.00 5.31
N ALA A 60 9.46 -31.84 4.83
CA ALA A 60 10.51 -31.47 3.87
C ALA A 60 9.96 -30.68 2.67
N GLN A 61 8.88 -31.18 2.04
CA GLN A 61 8.26 -30.50 0.90
C GLN A 61 7.76 -29.09 1.23
N GLY A 62 7.23 -28.87 2.43
CA GLY A 62 6.78 -27.54 2.86
C GLY A 62 7.92 -26.54 2.97
N ILE A 63 9.11 -26.98 3.38
CA ILE A 63 10.32 -26.16 3.41
C ILE A 63 10.75 -25.80 1.99
N ILE A 64 10.79 -26.79 1.08
CA ILE A 64 11.15 -26.60 -0.33
C ILE A 64 10.21 -25.60 -1.00
N ASP A 65 8.89 -25.78 -0.86
CA ASP A 65 7.88 -24.91 -1.47
C ASP A 65 7.93 -23.48 -0.91
N THR A 66 8.20 -23.34 0.38
CA THR A 66 8.38 -22.03 1.03
C THR A 66 9.60 -21.30 0.49
N LEU A 67 10.77 -21.97 0.47
CA LEU A 67 11.99 -21.37 -0.07
C LEU A 67 11.84 -20.98 -1.54
N LYS A 68 11.19 -21.82 -2.35
CA LYS A 68 10.87 -21.51 -3.75
C LYS A 68 10.03 -20.24 -3.85
N THR A 69 8.96 -20.14 -3.05
CA THR A 69 8.07 -18.98 -3.05
C THR A 69 8.79 -17.71 -2.60
N LEU A 70 9.62 -17.78 -1.55
CA LEU A 70 10.42 -16.64 -1.09
C LEU A 70 11.42 -16.19 -2.15
N ARG A 71 12.09 -17.12 -2.84
CA ARG A 71 13.02 -16.80 -3.94
C ARG A 71 12.31 -16.13 -5.10
N GLU A 72 11.14 -16.64 -5.51
CA GLU A 72 10.31 -16.01 -6.55
C GLU A 72 9.84 -14.61 -6.14
N TYR A 73 9.48 -14.41 -4.87
CA TYR A 73 9.11 -13.11 -4.34
C TYR A 73 10.29 -12.12 -4.38
N VAL A 74 11.47 -12.53 -3.93
CA VAL A 74 12.70 -11.73 -3.95
C VAL A 74 13.05 -11.32 -5.38
N ASP A 75 13.13 -12.28 -6.32
CA ASP A 75 13.45 -12.02 -7.72
C ASP A 75 12.50 -10.99 -8.35
N ARG A 76 11.19 -11.18 -8.17
CA ARG A 76 10.18 -10.25 -8.68
C ARG A 76 10.30 -8.86 -8.06
N ARG A 77 10.57 -8.76 -6.75
CA ARG A 77 10.70 -7.48 -6.06
C ARG A 77 11.95 -6.72 -6.46
N GLU A 78 13.09 -7.40 -6.57
CA GLU A 78 14.34 -6.80 -7.02
C GLU A 78 14.23 -6.30 -8.46
N LYS A 79 13.62 -7.10 -9.35
CA LYS A 79 13.38 -6.71 -10.73
C LYS A 79 12.44 -5.51 -10.85
N ALA A 80 11.45 -5.38 -9.96
CA ALA A 80 10.56 -4.23 -9.91
C ALA A 80 11.23 -2.96 -9.38
N GLY A 81 12.33 -3.10 -8.62
CA GLY A 81 13.05 -1.98 -8.03
C GLY A 81 12.34 -1.29 -6.85
N PRO A 82 12.87 -0.14 -6.40
CA PRO A 82 12.30 0.65 -5.31
C PRO A 82 10.90 1.17 -5.67
N CYS A 83 9.95 1.09 -4.73
CA CYS A 83 8.61 1.62 -4.94
C CYS A 83 8.57 3.14 -4.72
N PRO A 84 8.28 3.97 -5.74
CA PRO A 84 8.33 5.43 -5.62
C PRO A 84 7.09 6.03 -4.90
N GLY A 85 6.14 5.19 -4.48
CA GLY A 85 4.85 5.60 -3.95
C GLY A 85 3.76 5.71 -5.02
N CYS A 86 2.50 5.57 -4.61
CA CYS A 86 1.37 5.43 -5.53
C CYS A 86 1.04 6.70 -6.33
N PHE A 87 1.47 7.88 -5.90
CA PHE A 87 1.29 9.10 -6.70
C PHE A 87 2.28 9.16 -7.88
N LYS A 88 3.50 8.66 -7.70
CA LYS A 88 4.58 8.63 -8.70
C LYS A 88 4.49 7.42 -9.64
N ASP A 89 3.28 6.92 -9.91
CA ASP A 89 3.02 5.75 -10.76
C ASP A 89 3.66 4.43 -10.27
N GLY A 90 3.92 4.29 -8.96
CA GLY A 90 4.42 3.04 -8.40
C GLY A 90 3.41 1.87 -8.45
N GLY A 91 3.84 0.71 -8.94
CA GLY A 91 3.09 -0.55 -8.85
C GLY A 91 1.67 -0.48 -9.46
N PRO A 92 0.62 -0.96 -8.75
CA PRO A 92 -0.76 -0.97 -9.26
C PRO A 92 -1.35 0.43 -9.55
N SER A 93 -0.68 1.52 -9.16
CA SER A 93 -1.20 2.87 -9.38
C SER A 93 -1.26 3.27 -10.87
N ALA A 94 -0.41 2.68 -11.73
CA ALA A 94 -0.45 2.92 -13.18
C ALA A 94 -1.80 2.55 -13.82
N MET A 95 -2.52 1.58 -13.23
CA MET A 95 -3.84 1.13 -13.67
C MET A 95 -4.97 1.59 -12.73
N CYS A 96 -4.67 2.37 -11.69
CA CYS A 96 -5.64 2.80 -10.69
C CYS A 96 -6.44 4.02 -11.16
N SER A 97 -7.75 3.85 -11.27
CA SER A 97 -8.72 4.90 -11.61
C SER A 97 -8.69 6.11 -10.66
N VAL A 98 -8.49 5.87 -9.34
CA VAL A 98 -8.34 6.95 -8.35
C VAL A 98 -7.09 7.78 -8.61
N ALA A 99 -5.95 7.13 -8.88
CA ALA A 99 -4.70 7.83 -9.17
C ALA A 99 -4.81 8.68 -10.45
N LYS A 100 -5.41 8.12 -11.51
CA LYS A 100 -5.67 8.84 -12.77
C LYS A 100 -6.57 10.07 -12.57
N CYS A 101 -7.63 9.93 -11.78
CA CYS A 101 -8.55 11.03 -11.46
C CYS A 101 -7.89 12.16 -10.69
N VAL A 102 -7.12 11.83 -9.66
CA VAL A 102 -6.39 12.82 -8.86
C VAL A 102 -5.40 13.60 -9.74
N LYS A 103 -4.66 12.91 -10.62
CA LYS A 103 -3.76 13.55 -11.58
C LYS A 103 -4.47 14.46 -12.57
N SER A 104 -5.58 14.00 -13.17
CA SER A 104 -6.31 14.81 -14.16
C SER A 104 -6.93 16.09 -13.57
N LYS A 105 -7.24 16.08 -12.28
CA LYS A 105 -7.71 17.27 -11.54
C LYS A 105 -6.59 18.17 -11.02
N GLY A 106 -5.32 17.78 -11.18
CA GLY A 106 -4.18 18.51 -10.60
C GLY A 106 -4.10 18.42 -9.09
N TYR A 107 -4.72 17.41 -8.49
CA TYR A 107 -4.70 17.15 -7.05
C TYR A 107 -3.51 16.27 -6.69
N TRP A 108 -3.12 16.29 -5.42
CA TRP A 108 -2.27 15.28 -4.81
C TRP A 108 -3.06 14.10 -4.26
N THR A 109 -4.22 14.36 -3.64
CA THR A 109 -5.04 13.31 -3.00
C THR A 109 -6.54 13.56 -3.16
N CYS A 110 -7.36 12.57 -2.84
CA CYS A 110 -8.82 12.70 -2.73
C CYS A 110 -9.28 13.71 -1.67
N ALA A 111 -8.41 14.13 -0.74
CA ALA A 111 -8.74 15.16 0.24
C ALA A 111 -9.08 16.52 -0.42
N GLU A 112 -8.59 16.79 -1.63
CA GLU A 112 -8.95 17.99 -2.39
C GLU A 112 -10.33 17.91 -3.06
N CYS A 113 -10.92 16.73 -3.18
CA CYS A 113 -12.20 16.53 -3.87
C CYS A 113 -13.38 16.81 -2.93
N GLU A 114 -14.13 17.89 -3.16
CA GLU A 114 -15.29 18.28 -2.33
C GLU A 114 -16.36 17.18 -2.26
N ASP A 115 -16.59 16.45 -3.36
CA ASP A 115 -17.55 15.35 -3.41
C ASP A 115 -17.12 14.09 -2.63
N PHE A 116 -15.84 13.99 -2.22
CA PHE A 116 -15.34 12.79 -1.56
C PHE A 116 -15.79 12.79 -0.09
N ASN A 117 -16.63 11.81 0.26
CA ASN A 117 -17.20 11.65 1.59
C ASN A 117 -16.21 10.90 2.50
N LEU A 118 -15.62 11.62 3.45
CA LEU A 118 -14.62 11.07 4.37
C LEU A 118 -15.22 10.23 5.51
N GLU A 119 -16.53 10.31 5.71
CA GLU A 119 -17.23 9.64 6.82
C GLU A 119 -17.94 8.35 6.37
N SER A 120 -17.71 7.90 5.13
CA SER A 120 -18.39 6.74 4.53
C SER A 120 -17.40 5.75 3.93
N GLU A 121 -17.72 4.45 4.01
CA GLU A 121 -17.03 3.39 3.26
C GLU A 121 -17.24 3.52 1.74
N ASP A 122 -18.36 4.10 1.32
CA ASP A 122 -18.64 4.52 -0.06
C ASP A 122 -18.11 5.94 -0.31
N SER A 123 -16.82 6.13 -0.06
CA SER A 123 -16.20 7.45 0.07
C SER A 123 -16.17 8.23 -1.26
N CYS A 124 -16.09 7.52 -2.39
CA CYS A 124 -16.09 8.12 -3.71
C CYS A 124 -17.47 7.92 -4.38
N PRO A 125 -18.24 8.99 -4.64
CA PRO A 125 -19.55 8.89 -5.29
C PRO A 125 -19.44 8.69 -6.81
N HIS A 126 -18.23 8.84 -7.37
CA HIS A 126 -18.00 8.80 -8.80
C HIS A 126 -17.73 7.36 -9.24
N SER A 127 -18.69 6.77 -9.94
CA SER A 127 -18.53 5.47 -10.57
C SER A 127 -18.08 5.63 -12.02
N ASP A 128 -17.07 4.87 -12.43
CA ASP A 128 -16.66 4.76 -13.83
C ASP A 128 -17.39 3.55 -14.44
N THR A 129 -18.02 3.76 -15.60
CA THR A 129 -18.86 2.77 -16.29
C THR A 129 -18.10 1.68 -17.03
N GLU A 130 -16.76 1.75 -17.11
CA GLU A 130 -16.01 0.76 -17.88
C GLU A 130 -15.59 -0.46 -17.04
N LEU A 131 -15.99 -1.62 -17.56
CA LEU A 131 -15.62 -2.94 -17.10
C LEU A 131 -14.12 -3.02 -16.80
N ALA A 132 -13.77 -3.31 -15.56
CA ALA A 132 -12.52 -3.97 -15.28
C ALA A 132 -12.81 -5.20 -14.44
N SER A 133 -12.36 -6.34 -14.93
CA SER A 133 -12.25 -7.60 -14.19
C SER A 133 -11.37 -7.51 -12.93
N MET A 134 -10.95 -6.30 -12.55
CA MET A 134 -10.19 -5.96 -11.36
C MET A 134 -10.74 -4.68 -10.69
N PRO A 135 -10.81 -4.62 -9.35
CA PRO A 135 -11.39 -3.49 -8.62
C PRO A 135 -10.74 -2.12 -8.90
N LEU A 136 -9.49 -2.10 -9.39
CA LEU A 136 -8.72 -0.87 -9.61
C LEU A 136 -9.21 -0.02 -10.79
N GLY A 137 -10.05 -0.59 -11.68
CA GLY A 137 -10.56 0.11 -12.86
C GLY A 137 -11.72 1.07 -12.60
N SER A 138 -12.41 0.95 -11.47
CA SER A 138 -13.51 1.85 -11.08
C SER A 138 -13.15 2.64 -9.82
N ARG A 139 -13.34 3.97 -9.85
CA ARG A 139 -13.04 4.86 -8.71
C ARG A 139 -13.78 4.44 -7.45
N GLN A 140 -15.09 4.23 -7.54
CA GLN A 140 -15.93 3.80 -6.43
C GLN A 140 -15.48 2.45 -5.85
N GLN A 141 -15.32 1.44 -6.70
CA GLN A 141 -14.91 0.09 -6.26
C GLN A 141 -13.49 0.08 -5.66
N THR A 142 -12.57 0.86 -6.25
CA THR A 142 -11.22 1.04 -5.72
C THR A 142 -11.26 1.67 -4.34
N SER A 143 -12.04 2.74 -4.16
CA SER A 143 -12.18 3.43 -2.89
C SER A 143 -12.75 2.50 -1.82
N ALA A 144 -13.83 1.78 -2.13
CA ALA A 144 -14.44 0.83 -1.21
C ALA A 144 -13.49 -0.32 -0.83
N LEU A 145 -12.76 -0.88 -1.80
CA LEU A 145 -11.75 -1.91 -1.56
C LEU A 145 -10.66 -1.39 -0.61
N ILE A 146 -10.15 -0.19 -0.84
CA ILE A 146 -9.10 0.42 -0.02
C ILE A 146 -9.62 0.67 1.39
N CYS A 147 -10.81 1.24 1.54
CA CYS A 147 -11.40 1.47 2.87
C CYS A 147 -11.54 0.16 3.65
N LYS A 148 -12.06 -0.90 3.03
CA LYS A 148 -12.13 -2.23 3.67
C LYS A 148 -10.76 -2.79 3.99
N ARG A 149 -9.80 -2.69 3.07
CA ARG A 149 -8.45 -3.25 3.25
C ARG A 149 -7.69 -2.57 4.37
N TYR A 150 -7.79 -1.26 4.51
CA TYR A 150 -7.02 -0.48 5.49
C TYR A 150 -7.87 -0.07 6.69
N SER A 151 -8.99 -0.75 6.95
CA SER A 151 -9.87 -0.49 8.10
C SER A 151 -10.25 0.99 8.23
N ALA A 152 -10.57 1.62 7.09
CA ALA A 152 -10.85 3.05 6.92
C ALA A 152 -9.71 4.02 7.33
N ASN A 153 -8.52 3.54 7.70
CA ASN A 153 -7.42 4.42 8.09
C ASN A 153 -7.02 5.40 6.96
N ASN A 154 -7.24 5.02 5.69
CA ASN A 154 -6.99 5.90 4.57
C ASN A 154 -7.93 7.13 4.57
N THR A 155 -9.20 7.00 4.95
CA THR A 155 -10.13 8.15 5.01
C THR A 155 -9.83 9.03 6.23
N GLU A 156 -9.43 8.44 7.35
CA GLU A 156 -8.92 9.20 8.52
C GLU A 156 -7.72 10.06 8.13
N ASN A 157 -6.77 9.50 7.36
CA ASN A 157 -5.61 10.25 6.88
C ASN A 157 -6.03 11.39 5.94
N LEU A 158 -6.95 11.15 5.00
CA LEU A 158 -7.47 12.19 4.11
C LEU A 158 -8.21 13.30 4.87
N LYS A 159 -8.97 12.93 5.92
CA LYS A 159 -9.63 13.88 6.83
C LYS A 159 -8.61 14.74 7.54
N LYS A 160 -7.58 14.12 8.10
CA LYS A 160 -6.48 14.83 8.74
C LYS A 160 -5.79 15.78 7.78
N CYS A 161 -5.52 15.37 6.53
CA CYS A 161 -5.02 16.27 5.50
C CYS A 161 -5.88 17.54 5.35
N ARG A 162 -7.21 17.42 5.29
CA ARG A 162 -8.12 18.59 5.18
C ARG A 162 -8.07 19.52 6.40
N GLU A 163 -7.89 18.93 7.58
CA GLU A 163 -7.89 19.64 8.87
C GLU A 163 -6.60 20.42 9.09
N ILE A 164 -5.44 19.77 8.96
CA ILE A 164 -4.14 20.36 9.34
C ILE A 164 -3.27 20.78 8.15
N GLY A 165 -3.63 20.36 6.94
CA GLY A 165 -2.88 20.65 5.73
C GLY A 165 -1.74 19.71 5.41
N TYR A 166 -1.30 19.74 4.14
CA TYR A 166 -0.25 18.86 3.66
C TYR A 166 1.09 19.01 4.38
N PRO A 167 1.65 20.22 4.59
CA PRO A 167 2.94 20.35 5.27
C PRO A 167 2.95 19.73 6.67
N ALA A 168 1.92 20.02 7.47
CA ALA A 168 1.79 19.47 8.82
C ALA A 168 1.55 17.95 8.80
N PHE A 169 0.67 17.47 7.92
CA PHE A 169 0.39 16.05 7.78
C PHE A 169 1.62 15.24 7.34
N ILE A 170 2.43 15.77 6.42
CA ILE A 170 3.69 15.13 5.99
C ILE A 170 4.65 15.01 7.17
N ALA A 171 4.83 16.08 7.94
CA ALA A 171 5.72 16.07 9.11
C ALA A 171 5.27 15.03 10.14
N GLU A 172 3.98 15.00 10.49
CA GLU A 172 3.43 13.98 11.39
C GLU A 172 3.58 12.56 10.83
N THR A 173 3.35 12.38 9.53
CA THR A 173 3.46 11.07 8.87
C THR A 173 4.89 10.54 8.92
N ARG A 174 5.88 11.40 8.65
CA ARG A 174 7.30 11.06 8.76
C ARG A 174 7.65 10.64 10.19
N GLU A 175 7.19 11.39 11.19
CA GLU A 175 7.42 11.07 12.60
C GLU A 175 6.74 9.75 13.02
N LYS A 176 5.49 9.55 12.59
CA LYS A 176 4.71 8.32 12.82
C LYS A 176 5.44 7.09 12.26
N VAL A 177 5.95 7.15 11.03
CA VAL A 177 6.72 6.05 10.44
C VAL A 177 8.07 5.85 11.14
N ARG A 178 8.77 6.94 11.48
CA ARG A 178 10.06 6.93 12.20
C ARG A 178 9.95 6.22 13.55
N THR A 179 8.82 6.38 14.23
CA THR A 179 8.52 5.76 15.53
C THR A 179 7.96 4.34 15.44
N GLY A 180 7.99 3.74 14.24
CA GLY A 180 7.70 2.31 14.04
C GLY A 180 6.30 2.00 13.50
N TRP A 181 5.49 3.01 13.17
CA TRP A 181 4.21 2.74 12.51
C TRP A 181 4.44 2.18 11.10
N ARG A 182 3.61 1.21 10.73
CA ARG A 182 3.59 0.60 9.40
C ARG A 182 2.18 0.38 8.89
N THR A 183 2.01 0.43 7.58
CA THR A 183 0.69 0.27 6.96
C THR A 183 0.10 -1.12 7.23
N TRP A 184 0.92 -2.17 7.34
CA TRP A 184 0.42 -3.52 7.63
C TRP A 184 -0.26 -3.64 9.01
N GLN A 185 -0.02 -2.70 9.94
CA GLN A 185 -0.66 -2.67 11.26
C GLN A 185 -2.14 -2.25 11.20
N VAL A 186 -2.60 -1.64 10.10
CA VAL A 186 -3.99 -1.20 9.90
C VAL A 186 -4.71 -2.00 8.81
N ILE A 187 -4.04 -3.00 8.21
CA ILE A 187 -4.67 -3.86 7.22
C ILE A 187 -5.67 -4.78 7.93
N SER A 188 -6.90 -4.86 7.40
CA SER A 188 -7.96 -5.73 7.91
C SER A 188 -7.54 -7.20 7.87
N ASN A 189 -7.95 -7.95 8.90
CA ASN A 189 -7.79 -9.39 8.97
C ASN A 189 -8.75 -10.13 8.02
N GLU A 190 -9.76 -9.44 7.48
CA GLU A 190 -10.70 -10.00 6.52
C GLU A 190 -10.04 -10.20 5.14
N ARG A 191 -10.17 -11.41 4.58
CA ARG A 191 -9.73 -11.68 3.22
C ARG A 191 -10.76 -11.13 2.24
N LEU A 192 -10.40 -10.06 1.55
CA LEU A 192 -11.29 -9.39 0.58
C LEU A 192 -11.40 -10.10 -0.77
N PHE A 193 -10.56 -11.12 -1.01
CA PHE A 193 -10.60 -11.91 -2.23
C PHE A 193 -10.67 -13.40 -1.85
N PRO A 194 -11.73 -14.13 -2.23
CA PRO A 194 -11.76 -15.58 -2.05
C PRO A 194 -10.66 -16.22 -2.89
N GLN A 195 -10.05 -17.28 -2.37
CA GLN A 195 -9.11 -18.07 -3.16
C GLN A 195 -9.89 -18.73 -4.31
N ARG A 196 -9.38 -18.59 -5.54
CA ARG A 196 -9.87 -19.32 -6.70
C ARG A 196 -9.34 -20.74 -6.69
#